data_AF-A0A4Q2Y8P7-F1
#
_entry.id   AF-A0A4Q2Y8P7-F1
#
_cell.length_a   1.000
_cell.length_b   1.000
_cell.length_c   1.000
_cell.angle_alpha   90.00
_cell.angle_beta   90.00
_cell.angle_gamma   90.00
#
_symmetry.space_group_name_H-M   'P 1'
#
loop_
_entity.id
_entity.type
_entity.pdbx_description
1 polymer ?
#
loop_
_entity_poly.entity_id
_entity_poly.type
_entity_poly.pdbx_seq_one_letter_code
_entity_poly.pdbx_strand_id
1 'polypeptide(L)'
;MNGLLLPLAFLGPVGGPELIMILMVLAILVGIPVIVLVVLTLNKPGNASPPPVIVPPLPPQGGPQAKLRELEALKAQGLISGEEYLAKREKILGEI
;
A
#
# COMPACT_ATOMS: atom_id res chain seq x y z
N MET A 1 -14.18 -45.60 34.10
CA MET A 1 -14.15 -45.32 32.65
C MET A 1 -15.17 -44.22 32.38
N ASN A 2 -14.77 -42.96 32.56
CA ASN A 2 -15.67 -41.83 32.36
C ASN A 2 -15.44 -41.31 30.94
N GLY A 3 -16.33 -41.72 30.04
CA GLY A 3 -16.33 -41.30 28.64
C GLY A 3 -16.58 -39.81 28.54
N LEU A 4 -15.54 -39.09 28.14
CA LEU A 4 -15.53 -37.66 27.88
C LEU A 4 -16.24 -37.41 26.53
N LEU A 5 -17.57 -37.52 26.52
CA LEU A 5 -18.39 -37.11 25.39
C LEU A 5 -18.45 -35.58 25.39
N LEU A 6 -17.48 -34.97 24.69
CA LEU A 6 -17.58 -33.57 24.30
C LEU A 6 -18.86 -33.40 23.46
N PRO A 7 -19.71 -32.40 23.75
CA PRO A 7 -20.83 -32.08 22.88
C PRO A 7 -20.27 -31.42 21.61
N LEU A 8 -19.98 -32.24 20.60
CA LEU A 8 -19.78 -31.84 19.20
C LEU A 8 -21.06 -31.23 18.56
N ALA A 9 -22.01 -30.77 19.39
CA ALA A 9 -23.34 -30.32 19.04
C ALA A 9 -23.47 -28.78 18.97
N PHE A 10 -22.36 -28.04 18.91
CA PHE A 10 -22.34 -26.57 18.79
C PHE A 10 -21.81 -26.09 17.43
N LEU A 11 -21.93 -26.91 16.38
CA LEU A 11 -21.85 -26.45 15.00
C LEU A 11 -23.29 -26.27 14.49
N GLY A 12 -23.94 -25.18 14.90
CA GLY A 12 -25.27 -24.84 14.40
C GLY A 12 -25.28 -24.76 12.87
N PRO A 13 -26.43 -24.96 12.21
CA PRO A 13 -26.50 -24.85 10.76
C PRO A 13 -26.11 -23.41 10.39
N VAL A 14 -24.94 -23.24 9.78
CA VAL A 14 -24.50 -21.96 9.19
C VAL A 14 -25.39 -21.73 7.97
N GLY A 15 -26.65 -21.35 8.21
CA GLY A 15 -27.76 -21.65 7.32
C GLY A 15 -28.33 -20.45 6.57
N GLY A 16 -27.91 -19.22 6.87
CA GLY A 16 -28.41 -18.05 6.13
C GLY A 16 -27.62 -16.77 6.40
N PRO A 17 -28.06 -15.90 7.33
CA PRO A 17 -27.43 -14.59 7.54
C PRO A 17 -25.95 -14.66 7.92
N GLU A 18 -25.55 -15.66 8.69
CA GLU A 18 -24.16 -15.88 9.12
C GLU A 18 -23.26 -16.21 7.94
N LEU A 19 -23.75 -17.00 6.97
CA LEU A 19 -22.98 -17.34 5.77
C LEU A 19 -22.79 -16.09 4.90
N ILE A 20 -23.82 -15.24 4.79
CA ILE A 20 -23.73 -13.95 4.09
C ILE A 20 -22.73 -13.03 4.79
N MET A 21 -22.76 -12.94 6.12
CA MET A 21 -21.80 -12.15 6.89
C MET A 21 -20.37 -12.67 6.73
N ILE A 22 -20.17 -13.98 6.83
CA ILE A 22 -18.86 -14.61 6.65
C ILE A 22 -18.34 -14.36 5.23
N LEU A 23 -19.19 -14.54 4.21
CA LEU A 23 -18.82 -14.32 2.82
C LEU A 23 -18.50 -12.85 2.55
N MET A 24 -19.29 -11.92 3.12
CA MET A 24 -19.02 -10.48 3.01
C MET A 24 -17.69 -10.10 3.69
N VAL A 25 -17.46 -10.57 4.92
CA VAL A 25 -16.23 -10.30 5.66
C VAL A 25 -15.03 -10.91 4.92
N LEU A 26 -15.14 -12.13 4.42
CA LEU A 26 -14.10 -12.79 3.63
C LEU A 26 -13.83 -12.04 2.32
N ALA A 27 -14.87 -11.61 1.62
CA ALA A 27 -14.76 -10.84 0.39
C ALA A 27 -14.11 -9.48 0.63
N ILE A 28 -14.33 -8.84 1.78
CA ILE A 28 -13.65 -7.59 2.15
C ILE A 28 -12.19 -7.87 2.53
N LEU A 29 -11.96 -8.86 3.41
CA LEU A 29 -10.63 -9.20 3.91
C LEU A 29 -9.67 -9.63 2.80
N VAL A 30 -10.17 -10.35 1.79
CA VAL A 30 -9.38 -10.83 0.65
C VAL A 30 -9.51 -9.90 -0.55
N GLY A 31 -10.70 -9.36 -0.83
CA GLY A 31 -10.95 -8.54 -2.00
C GLY A 31 -10.23 -7.21 -1.95
N ILE A 32 -10.21 -6.52 -0.80
CA ILE A 32 -9.48 -5.25 -0.66
C ILE A 32 -7.98 -5.43 -0.96
N PRO A 33 -7.22 -6.36 -0.34
CA PRO A 33 -5.80 -6.51 -0.63
C PRO A 33 -5.54 -6.96 -2.08
N VAL A 34 -6.41 -7.78 -2.68
CA VAL A 34 -6.30 -8.16 -4.10
C VAL A 34 -6.49 -6.93 -4.99
N ILE A 35 -7.53 -6.12 -4.75
CA ILE A 35 -7.78 -4.90 -5.53
C ILE A 35 -6.60 -3.94 -5.39
N VAL A 36 -6.08 -3.73 -4.17
CA VAL A 36 -4.89 -2.89 -3.94
C VAL A 36 -3.69 -3.43 -4.70
N LEU A 37 -3.43 -4.74 -4.67
CA LEU A 37 -2.33 -5.37 -5.41
C LEU A 37 -2.48 -5.18 -6.93
N VAL A 38 -3.69 -5.35 -7.46
CA VAL A 38 -3.99 -5.14 -8.87
C VAL A 38 -3.78 -3.68 -9.26
N VAL A 39 -4.28 -2.74 -8.47
CA VAL A 39 -4.06 -1.31 -8.72
C VAL A 39 -2.56 -0.97 -8.66
N LEU A 40 -1.80 -1.49 -7.69
CA LEU A 40 -0.35 -1.25 -7.60
C LEU A 40 0.43 -1.87 -8.77
N THR A 41 -0.03 -2.98 -9.33
CA THR A 41 0.62 -3.63 -10.47
C THR A 41 0.26 -2.98 -11.81
N LEU A 42 -0.97 -2.46 -11.94
CA LEU A 42 -1.41 -1.72 -13.13
C LEU A 42 -0.91 -0.27 -13.14
N ASN A 43 -0.90 0.41 -11.98
CA ASN A 43 -0.37 1.76 -11.83
C ASN A 43 1.13 1.79 -11.61
N LYS A 44 1.86 0.67 -11.79
CA LYS A 44 3.32 0.72 -11.86
C LYS A 44 3.67 1.54 -13.11
N PRO A 45 4.12 2.80 -12.97
CA PRO A 45 4.58 3.55 -14.13
C PRO A 45 5.72 2.72 -14.71
N GLY A 46 5.62 2.42 -16.01
CA GLY A 46 6.55 1.57 -16.71
C GLY A 46 7.96 1.90 -16.26
N ASN A 47 8.62 0.90 -15.68
CA ASN A 47 10.03 0.90 -15.41
C ASN A 47 10.69 1.03 -16.78
N ALA A 48 10.84 2.26 -17.25
CA ALA A 48 11.66 2.59 -18.38
C ALA A 48 13.06 2.14 -17.97
N SER A 49 13.42 0.91 -18.33
CA SER A 49 14.82 0.54 -18.45
C SER A 49 15.47 1.68 -19.21
N PRO A 50 16.37 2.45 -18.57
CA PRO A 50 17.15 3.39 -19.35
C PRO A 50 17.89 2.53 -20.37
N PRO A 51 17.87 2.87 -21.67
CA PRO A 51 18.87 2.34 -22.57
C PRO A 51 20.25 2.57 -21.92
N PRO A 52 21.26 1.72 -22.17
CA PRO A 52 22.61 1.95 -21.65
C PRO A 52 23.17 3.20 -22.32
N VAL A 53 22.76 4.37 -21.82
CA VAL A 53 23.35 5.65 -22.15
C VAL A 53 24.56 5.74 -21.25
N ILE A 54 25.72 5.71 -21.89
CA ILE A 54 26.98 6.12 -21.30
C ILE A 54 26.81 7.59 -20.90
N VAL A 55 26.32 7.84 -19.68
CA VAL A 55 26.17 9.19 -19.12
C VAL A 55 27.40 9.52 -18.29
N PRO A 56 27.97 10.75 -18.43
CA PRO A 56 29.01 11.26 -17.53
C PRO A 56 28.53 11.22 -16.07
N PRO A 57 29.44 11.25 -15.07
CA PRO A 57 29.11 10.99 -13.68
C PRO A 57 27.97 11.90 -13.21
N LEU A 58 26.85 11.29 -12.80
CA LEU A 58 25.74 11.97 -12.15
C LEU A 58 26.28 12.79 -10.96
N PRO A 59 25.88 14.06 -10.79
CA PRO A 59 26.09 14.75 -9.53
C PRO A 59 25.37 13.97 -8.42
N PRO A 60 25.94 13.95 -7.20
CA PRO A 60 25.52 13.07 -6.12
C PRO A 60 24.01 13.16 -5.88
N GLN A 61 23.35 12.00 -5.90
CA GLN A 61 21.92 11.81 -5.58
C GLN A 61 21.61 12.04 -4.09
N GLY A 62 22.13 13.11 -3.49
CA GLY A 62 21.97 13.43 -2.06
C GLY A 62 21.59 14.88 -1.77
N GLY A 63 21.24 15.66 -2.80
CA GLY A 63 20.95 17.09 -2.65
C GLY A 63 19.50 17.38 -2.21
N PRO A 64 19.25 18.52 -1.54
CA PRO A 64 17.91 19.00 -1.18
C PRO A 64 16.95 19.01 -2.38
N GLN A 65 17.47 19.32 -3.57
CA GLN A 65 16.70 19.40 -4.81
C GLN A 65 16.23 18.05 -5.36
N ALA A 66 16.90 16.95 -5.00
CA ALA A 66 16.44 15.59 -5.30
C ALA A 66 15.30 15.21 -4.33
N LYS A 67 15.47 15.50 -3.04
CA LYS A 67 14.43 15.27 -2.01
C LYS A 67 13.14 16.05 -2.31
N LEU A 68 13.25 17.29 -2.80
CA LEU A 68 12.09 18.11 -3.20
C LEU A 68 11.32 17.49 -4.37
N ARG A 69 12.02 16.97 -5.39
CA ARG A 69 11.39 16.29 -6.53
C ARG A 69 10.67 15.02 -6.11
N GLU A 70 11.25 14.26 -5.18
CA GLU A 70 10.61 13.07 -4.61
C GLU A 70 9.34 13.44 -3.83
N LEU A 71 9.38 14.51 -3.03
CA LEU A 71 8.21 15.02 -2.30
C LEU A 71 7.08 15.48 -3.21
N GLU A 72 7.42 16.13 -4.33
CA GLU A 72 6.45 16.55 -5.33
C GLU A 72 5.80 15.36 -6.02
N ALA A 73 6.57 14.31 -6.31
CA ALA A 73 6.04 13.05 -6.84
C ALA A 73 5.08 12.36 -5.85
N LEU A 74 5.41 12.33 -4.56
CA LEU A 74 4.55 11.77 -3.52
C LEU A 74 3.23 12.53 -3.38
N LYS A 75 3.26 13.87 -3.47
CA LYS A 75 2.05 14.71 -3.48
C LYS A 75 1.20 14.44 -4.73
N ALA A 76 1.82 14.36 -5.90
CA ALA A 76 1.12 14.12 -7.16
C ALA A 76 0.44 12.73 -7.19
N GLN A 77 0.99 11.76 -6.46
CA GLN A 77 0.42 10.42 -6.28
C GLN A 77 -0.67 10.35 -5.19
N GLY A 78 -0.93 11.44 -4.47
CA GLY A 78 -1.89 11.49 -3.37
C GLY A 78 -1.46 10.72 -2.12
N LEU A 79 -0.17 10.37 -2.00
CA LEU A 79 0.38 9.61 -0.86
C LEU A 79 0.62 10.47 0.38
N ILE A 80 0.69 11.79 0.20
CA ILE A 80 0.85 12.77 1.28
C ILE A 80 -0.17 13.88 1.10
N SER A 81 -0.65 14.44 2.21
CA SER A 81 -1.57 15.57 2.17
C SER A 81 -0.84 16.86 1.77
N GLY A 82 -1.60 17.88 1.33
CA GLY A 82 -1.03 19.18 0.99
C GLY A 82 -0.29 19.83 2.16
N GLU A 83 -0.79 19.65 3.38
CA GLU A 83 -0.18 20.15 4.61
C GLU A 83 1.15 19.44 4.92
N GLU A 84 1.18 18.11 4.79
CA GLU A 84 2.39 17.31 4.99
C GLU A 84 3.48 17.64 3.97
N TYR A 85 3.10 17.89 2.72
CA TYR A 85 4.02 18.36 1.67
C TYR A 85 4.66 19.69 2.05
N LEU A 86 3.87 20.66 2.50
CA LEU A 86 4.38 21.99 2.87
C LEU A 86 5.35 21.89 4.06
N ALA A 87 4.99 21.16 5.11
CA ALA A 87 5.83 20.96 6.28
C ALA A 87 7.17 20.29 5.93
N LYS A 88 7.16 19.25 5.09
CA LYS A 88 8.37 18.55 4.67
C LYS A 88 9.22 19.38 3.70
N ARG A 89 8.59 20.15 2.81
CA ARG A 89 9.29 21.08 1.89
C ARG A 89 10.02 22.17 2.67
N GLU A 90 9.37 22.75 3.68
CA GLU A 90 9.96 23.78 4.53
C GLU A 90 11.14 23.22 5.33
N LYS A 91 11.00 22.00 5.87
CA LYS A 91 12.09 21.30 6.56
C LYS A 91 13.32 21.10 5.66
N ILE A 92 13.12 20.68 4.42
CA ILE A 92 14.23 20.46 3.46
C ILE A 92 14.87 21.78 3.06
N LEU A 93 14.08 22.84 2.88
CA LEU A 93 14.59 24.18 2.55
C LEU A 93 15.33 24.84 3.72
N GLY A 94 14.98 24.50 4.97
CA GLY A 94 15.69 24.96 6.16
C GLY A 94 16.96 24.17 6.50
N GLU A 95 17.20 23.03 5.85
CA GLU A 95 18.39 22.18 6.02
C GLU A 95 19.54 22.55 5.06
N ILE A 96 19.34 23.57 4.20
CA ILE A 96 20.27 24.02 3.15
C ILE A 96 21.09 25.23 3.60
#